data_AF-A0A850BCQ9-F1
#
_entry.id   AF-A0A850BCQ9-F1
#
_cell.length_a   1.000
_cell.length_b   1.000
_cell.length_c   1.000
_cell.angle_alpha   90.00
_cell.angle_beta   90.00
_cell.angle_gamma   90.00
#
_symmetry.space_group_name_H-M   'P 1'
#
loop_
_entity.id
_entity.type
_entity.pdbx_description
1 polymer ?
#
loop_
_entity_poly.entity_id
_entity_poly.type
_entity_poly.pdbx_seq_one_letter_code
_entity_poly.pdbx_strand_id
1 'polypeptide(L)'
;MDRVKKLFGGDSDETDQGEAAEVLPKDAPRNDKNNIDDKRAALRRERHGGRDRPPLAEAPPPSQAIEDALVEREAGRPEEARKILIDIDRGGGLRTVLRAAAALEAGDDREVEELLPIITREEPRWRLLLQLAGALGDPERAKPYLERAFREGAPEWALAWSKAMADDETARREGLVELLYADFALAKTVAARDIKIEGAVADPEAAARYAAFAHGRDSIRRFGAALVAKLIDRTRAAGGP
;
A
#
# COMPACT_ATOMS: atom_id res chain seq x y z
N MET A 1 34.92 46.08 -5.30
CA MET A 1 34.83 47.39 -5.99
C MET A 1 34.01 47.18 -7.25
N ASP A 2 32.68 47.19 -7.14
CA ASP A 2 31.79 48.37 -7.16
C ASP A 2 31.51 48.91 -8.56
N ARG A 3 30.24 48.75 -8.97
CA ARG A 3 29.33 49.74 -9.63
C ARG A 3 28.00 49.01 -9.90
N VAL A 4 26.99 49.08 -9.01
CA VAL A 4 25.99 50.18 -8.83
C VAL A 4 25.07 50.26 -10.06
N LYS A 5 23.83 49.71 -10.07
CA LYS A 5 22.58 50.13 -9.37
C LYS A 5 21.99 51.44 -9.91
N LYS A 6 20.97 51.36 -10.77
CA LYS A 6 19.89 52.35 -11.12
C LYS A 6 19.27 51.88 -12.45
N LEU A 7 17.96 51.89 -12.71
CA LEU A 7 16.91 52.82 -12.30
C LEU A 7 15.59 52.10 -12.01
N PHE A 8 15.03 52.41 -10.84
CA PHE A 8 13.61 52.42 -10.52
C PHE A 8 13.02 53.80 -10.84
N GLY A 9 11.69 53.86 -11.01
CA GLY A 9 10.86 55.08 -10.93
C GLY A 9 9.93 55.17 -12.14
N GLY A 10 8.60 55.29 -12.02
CA GLY A 10 7.74 55.70 -10.90
C GLY A 10 6.62 56.58 -11.48
N ASP A 11 5.49 56.65 -10.76
CA ASP A 11 4.38 57.63 -10.88
C ASP A 11 3.38 57.42 -12.04
N SER A 12 2.11 57.02 -11.84
CA SER A 12 0.95 57.56 -11.07
C SER A 12 0.01 58.36 -11.97
N ASP A 13 -1.28 58.00 -12.03
CA ASP A 13 -2.37 58.95 -11.78
C ASP A 13 -3.77 58.33 -11.80
N GLU A 14 -4.57 58.82 -10.85
CA GLU A 14 -6.02 58.68 -10.67
C GLU A 14 -6.82 59.41 -11.76
N THR A 15 -8.06 58.97 -12.00
CA THR A 15 -9.29 59.78 -12.25
C THR A 15 -10.43 58.78 -12.43
N ASP A 16 -11.43 58.68 -11.55
CA ASP A 16 -12.48 59.60 -11.12
C ASP A 16 -13.74 59.61 -12.02
N GLN A 17 -14.82 59.17 -11.36
CA GLN A 17 -16.28 59.34 -11.51
C GLN A 17 -16.97 59.58 -12.87
N GLY A 18 -18.09 58.84 -13.01
CA GLY A 18 -19.19 59.11 -13.95
C GLY A 18 -20.49 58.45 -13.51
N GLU A 19 -21.25 59.14 -12.67
CA GLU A 19 -22.65 58.88 -12.28
C GLU A 19 -23.60 59.08 -13.49
N ALA A 20 -24.58 58.20 -13.69
CA ALA A 20 -25.83 58.54 -14.39
C ALA A 20 -26.99 57.58 -14.00
N ALA A 21 -28.13 58.20 -13.74
CA ALA A 21 -29.32 57.65 -13.11
C ALA A 21 -30.24 56.81 -14.03
N GLU A 22 -30.81 55.76 -13.42
CA GLU A 22 -32.25 55.41 -13.33
C GLU A 22 -33.20 55.66 -14.53
N VAL A 23 -33.75 54.60 -15.12
CA VAL A 23 -35.19 54.49 -15.52
C VAL A 23 -35.64 53.02 -15.41
N LEU A 24 -36.53 52.74 -14.45
CA LEU A 24 -37.29 51.48 -14.32
C LEU A 24 -38.69 51.64 -14.95
N PRO A 25 -39.14 50.72 -15.82
CA PRO A 25 -40.57 50.53 -16.08
C PRO A 25 -41.19 49.55 -15.06
N LYS A 26 -42.28 50.00 -14.43
CA LYS A 26 -43.27 49.19 -13.70
C LYS A 26 -44.06 48.33 -14.70
N ASP A 27 -44.21 47.03 -14.42
CA ASP A 27 -45.50 46.31 -14.39
C ASP A 27 -45.34 44.76 -14.37
N ALA A 28 -45.67 44.16 -13.21
CA ALA A 28 -46.21 42.79 -12.92
C ALA A 28 -45.50 41.50 -13.43
N PRO A 29 -45.77 40.29 -12.86
CA PRO A 29 -46.65 39.91 -11.74
C PRO A 29 -45.92 39.26 -10.54
N ARG A 30 -46.60 39.25 -9.39
CA ARG A 30 -46.23 38.54 -8.16
C ARG A 30 -46.15 37.03 -8.42
N ASN A 31 -45.01 36.41 -8.12
CA ASN A 31 -44.82 34.96 -8.19
C ASN A 31 -44.72 34.35 -6.79
N ASP A 32 -45.65 33.44 -6.49
CA ASP A 32 -45.78 32.66 -5.26
C ASP A 32 -44.50 31.85 -4.98
N LYS A 33 -43.68 32.33 -4.03
CA LYS A 33 -42.50 31.60 -3.53
C LYS A 33 -42.76 30.74 -2.30
N ASN A 34 -44.01 30.62 -1.84
CA ASN A 34 -44.33 29.94 -0.58
C ASN A 34 -44.77 28.46 -0.72
N ASN A 35 -44.51 27.78 -1.85
CA ASN A 35 -45.01 26.41 -2.07
C ASN A 35 -43.95 25.38 -2.49
N ILE A 36 -42.66 25.71 -2.42
CA ILE A 36 -41.55 24.80 -2.78
C ILE A 36 -40.87 24.20 -1.54
N ASP A 37 -40.81 24.94 -0.43
CA ASP A 37 -40.11 24.49 0.78
C ASP A 37 -40.91 23.44 1.57
N ASP A 38 -42.25 23.51 1.56
CA ASP A 38 -43.09 22.52 2.24
C ASP A 38 -43.13 21.15 1.53
N LYS A 39 -42.97 21.11 0.20
CA LYS A 39 -42.88 19.86 -0.56
C LYS A 39 -41.52 19.14 -0.38
N ARG A 40 -40.44 19.88 -0.10
CA ARG A 40 -39.12 19.30 0.22
C ARG A 40 -39.04 18.74 1.64
N ALA A 41 -39.80 19.29 2.58
CA ALA A 41 -39.91 18.76 3.94
C ALA A 41 -40.72 17.45 4.01
N ALA A 42 -41.77 17.32 3.16
CA ALA A 42 -42.58 16.11 3.08
C ALA A 42 -41.84 14.89 2.47
N LEU A 43 -41.00 15.09 1.45
CA LEU A 43 -40.21 14.01 0.83
C LEU A 43 -39.04 13.49 1.70
N ARG A 44 -38.70 14.19 2.79
CA ARG A 44 -37.61 13.77 3.71
C ARG A 44 -38.07 12.94 4.90
N ARG A 45 -39.39 12.87 5.20
CA ARG A 45 -39.89 12.15 6.38
C ARG A 45 -40.38 10.72 6.11
N GLU A 46 -40.40 10.25 4.86
CA GLU A 46 -40.88 8.89 4.50
C GLU A 46 -39.76 7.87 4.19
N ARG A 47 -38.53 8.08 4.65
CA ARG A 47 -37.42 7.09 4.53
C ARG A 47 -36.96 6.50 5.86
N HIS A 48 -37.81 6.49 6.88
CA HIS A 48 -37.58 5.76 8.13
C HIS A 48 -38.75 4.83 8.41
N GLY A 49 -38.70 3.64 7.81
CA GLY A 49 -39.72 2.61 8.01
C GLY A 49 -39.49 1.43 7.07
N GLY A 50 -38.46 0.62 7.34
CA GLY A 50 -38.14 -0.52 6.48
C GLY A 50 -37.07 -1.45 7.04
N ARG A 51 -37.48 -2.25 8.04
CA ARG A 51 -37.03 -3.62 8.37
C ARG A 51 -35.52 -3.86 8.53
N ASP A 52 -35.13 -4.24 9.76
CA ASP A 52 -34.10 -5.23 10.12
C ASP A 52 -33.11 -5.58 9.02
N ARG A 53 -32.22 -4.64 8.70
CA ARG A 53 -30.92 -5.02 8.15
C ARG A 53 -29.99 -5.12 9.36
N PRO A 54 -29.40 -6.29 9.63
CA PRO A 54 -28.29 -6.36 10.56
C PRO A 54 -27.30 -5.25 10.16
N PRO A 55 -26.72 -4.51 11.12
CA PRO A 55 -25.64 -3.60 10.80
C PRO A 55 -24.63 -4.39 9.99
N LEU A 56 -24.27 -3.89 8.79
CA LEU A 56 -23.14 -4.43 8.06
C LEU A 56 -21.98 -4.36 9.03
N ALA A 57 -21.50 -5.52 9.49
CA ALA A 57 -20.29 -5.57 10.29
C ALA A 57 -19.23 -4.82 9.48
N GLU A 58 -18.70 -3.73 10.03
CA GLU A 58 -17.57 -3.06 9.44
C GLU A 58 -16.50 -4.13 9.29
N ALA A 59 -16.12 -4.43 8.05
CA ALA A 59 -15.06 -5.38 7.79
C ALA A 59 -13.84 -4.87 8.55
N PRO A 60 -13.20 -5.71 9.40
CA PRO A 60 -12.04 -5.27 10.15
C PRO A 60 -11.00 -4.72 9.17
N PRO A 61 -10.19 -3.75 9.61
CA PRO A 61 -9.19 -3.16 8.75
C PRO A 61 -8.32 -4.27 8.13
N PRO A 62 -7.97 -4.14 6.85
CA PRO A 62 -7.42 -5.23 6.04
C PRO A 62 -6.14 -5.90 6.59
N SER A 63 -5.38 -5.21 7.44
CA SER A 63 -4.21 -5.74 8.12
C SER A 63 -4.59 -6.63 9.31
N GLN A 64 -5.63 -6.27 10.06
CA GLN A 64 -6.08 -7.02 11.22
C GLN A 64 -6.59 -8.41 10.81
N ALA A 65 -7.26 -8.50 9.66
CA ALA A 65 -7.76 -9.78 9.17
C ALA A 65 -6.65 -10.75 8.67
N ILE A 66 -5.51 -10.22 8.20
CA ILE A 66 -4.32 -11.04 7.89
C ILE A 66 -3.70 -11.54 9.19
N GLU A 67 -3.59 -10.68 10.19
CA GLU A 67 -3.07 -11.03 11.51
C GLU A 67 -3.88 -12.16 12.17
N ASP A 68 -5.21 -12.11 12.07
CA ASP A 68 -6.09 -13.18 12.58
C ASP A 68 -5.77 -14.52 11.90
N ALA A 69 -5.61 -14.54 10.57
CA ALA A 69 -5.21 -15.75 9.84
C ALA A 69 -3.84 -16.28 10.27
N LEU A 70 -2.86 -15.39 10.48
CA LEU A 70 -1.52 -15.77 10.94
C LEU A 70 -1.56 -16.38 12.35
N VAL A 71 -2.34 -15.79 13.26
CA VAL A 71 -2.52 -16.28 14.63
C VAL A 71 -3.16 -17.68 14.64
N GLU A 72 -4.20 -17.90 13.86
CA GLU A 72 -4.85 -19.21 13.76
C GLU A 72 -3.87 -20.27 13.23
N ARG A 73 -3.09 -19.94 12.20
CA ARG A 73 -2.08 -20.84 11.65
C ARG A 73 -0.98 -21.16 12.67
N GLU A 74 -0.44 -20.15 13.35
CA GLU A 74 0.57 -20.30 14.41
C GLU A 74 0.05 -21.13 15.60
N ALA A 75 -1.26 -21.09 15.86
CA ALA A 75 -1.93 -21.94 16.84
C ALA A 75 -2.18 -23.38 16.36
N GLY A 76 -1.67 -23.78 15.18
CA GLY A 76 -1.82 -25.11 14.62
C GLY A 76 -3.20 -25.37 13.99
N ARG A 77 -3.92 -24.31 13.60
CA ARG A 77 -5.25 -24.36 12.97
C ARG A 77 -5.19 -23.84 11.52
N PRO A 78 -4.54 -24.58 10.60
CA PRO A 78 -4.30 -24.12 9.23
C PRO A 78 -5.58 -24.01 8.40
N GLU A 79 -6.60 -24.83 8.68
CA GLU A 79 -7.89 -24.77 7.98
C GLU A 79 -8.70 -23.52 8.34
N GLU A 80 -8.68 -23.13 9.63
CA GLU A 80 -9.27 -21.88 10.10
C GLU A 80 -8.56 -20.67 9.48
N ALA A 81 -7.23 -20.68 9.46
CA ALA A 81 -6.44 -19.66 8.80
C ALA A 81 -6.78 -19.54 7.30
N ARG A 82 -6.90 -20.68 6.60
CA ARG A 82 -7.29 -20.72 5.18
C ARG A 82 -8.69 -20.14 4.96
N LYS A 83 -9.68 -20.45 5.81
CA LYS A 83 -11.03 -19.87 5.72
C LYS A 83 -10.99 -18.35 5.84
N ILE A 84 -10.26 -17.82 6.83
CA ILE A 84 -10.08 -16.38 6.99
C ILE A 84 -9.45 -15.78 5.73
N LEU A 85 -8.39 -16.41 5.18
CA LEU A 85 -7.73 -15.95 3.96
C LEU A 85 -8.65 -15.92 2.75
N ILE A 86 -9.53 -16.92 2.60
CA ILE A 86 -10.56 -16.95 1.55
C ILE A 86 -11.54 -15.77 1.72
N ASP A 87 -12.00 -15.52 2.95
CA ASP A 87 -13.00 -14.47 3.23
C ASP A 87 -12.44 -13.05 3.01
N ILE A 88 -11.15 -12.84 3.26
CA ILE A 88 -10.51 -11.53 3.18
C ILE A 88 -9.86 -11.26 1.82
N ASP A 89 -9.67 -12.31 1.01
CA ASP A 89 -9.08 -12.19 -0.33
C ASP A 89 -10.01 -11.38 -1.25
N ARG A 90 -9.42 -10.40 -1.93
CA ARG A 90 -10.12 -9.50 -2.87
C ARG A 90 -9.58 -9.64 -4.30
N GLY A 91 -8.84 -10.71 -4.59
CA GLY A 91 -8.33 -11.01 -5.92
C GLY A 91 -7.04 -10.28 -6.29
N GLY A 92 -6.20 -9.96 -5.31
CA GLY A 92 -4.84 -9.49 -5.55
C GLY A 92 -4.05 -9.19 -4.27
N GLY A 93 -2.74 -9.05 -4.42
CA GLY A 93 -1.86 -8.64 -3.34
C GLY A 93 -1.41 -9.80 -2.45
N LEU A 94 -0.78 -9.41 -1.35
CA LEU A 94 -0.32 -10.31 -0.29
C LEU A 94 -1.39 -11.29 0.20
N ARG A 95 -2.67 -10.89 0.28
CA ARG A 95 -3.75 -11.79 0.74
C ARG A 95 -3.93 -12.98 -0.20
N THR A 96 -3.93 -12.73 -1.51
CA THR A 96 -4.02 -13.79 -2.53
C THR A 96 -2.80 -14.71 -2.48
N VAL A 97 -1.61 -14.16 -2.25
CA VAL A 97 -0.38 -14.95 -2.07
C VAL A 97 -0.48 -15.86 -0.85
N LEU A 98 -0.91 -15.33 0.30
CA LEU A 98 -1.06 -16.11 1.53
C LEU A 98 -2.17 -17.15 1.41
N ARG A 99 -3.29 -16.82 0.74
CA ARG A 99 -4.36 -17.78 0.43
C ARG A 99 -3.85 -18.93 -0.43
N ALA A 100 -3.13 -18.63 -1.52
CA ALA A 100 -2.56 -19.64 -2.39
C ALA A 100 -1.50 -20.48 -1.66
N ALA A 101 -0.73 -19.89 -0.75
CA ALA A 101 0.19 -20.62 0.10
C ALA A 101 -0.56 -21.55 1.07
N ALA A 102 -1.68 -21.12 1.65
CA ALA A 102 -2.54 -21.96 2.49
C ALA A 102 -3.17 -23.12 1.70
N ALA A 103 -3.62 -22.86 0.48
CA ALA A 103 -4.10 -23.90 -0.43
C ALA A 103 -3.01 -24.94 -0.74
N LEU A 104 -1.78 -24.47 -1.01
CA LEU A 104 -0.63 -25.32 -1.25
C LEU A 104 -0.27 -26.17 -0.01
N GLU A 105 -0.36 -25.59 1.20
CA GLU A 105 -0.17 -26.31 2.47
C GLU A 105 -1.22 -27.40 2.68
N ALA A 106 -2.48 -27.13 2.32
CA ALA A 106 -3.59 -28.08 2.41
C ALA A 106 -3.59 -29.13 1.27
N GLY A 107 -2.71 -29.01 0.28
CA GLY A 107 -2.69 -29.88 -0.90
C GLY A 107 -3.83 -29.65 -1.89
N ASP A 108 -4.48 -28.48 -1.84
CA ASP A 108 -5.52 -28.08 -2.79
C ASP A 108 -4.88 -27.50 -4.06
N ASP A 109 -4.32 -28.38 -4.88
CA ASP A 109 -3.62 -27.99 -6.11
C ASP A 109 -4.55 -27.25 -7.09
N ARG A 110 -5.86 -27.54 -7.07
CA ARG A 110 -6.84 -26.86 -7.92
C ARG A 110 -6.96 -25.39 -7.54
N GLU A 111 -7.13 -25.08 -6.26
CA GLU A 111 -7.19 -23.67 -5.84
C GLU A 111 -5.85 -22.96 -6.12
N VAL A 112 -4.72 -23.64 -5.95
CA VAL A 112 -3.42 -23.08 -6.31
C VAL A 112 -3.38 -22.71 -7.80
N GLU A 113 -3.76 -23.62 -8.69
CA GLU A 113 -3.80 -23.39 -10.14
C GLU A 113 -4.72 -22.22 -10.53
N GLU A 114 -5.86 -22.07 -9.86
CA GLU A 114 -6.79 -20.95 -10.06
C GLU A 114 -6.18 -19.59 -9.64
N LEU A 115 -5.34 -19.57 -8.61
CA LEU A 115 -4.75 -18.35 -8.05
C LEU A 115 -3.41 -17.95 -8.71
N LEU A 116 -2.64 -18.90 -9.26
CA LEU A 116 -1.33 -18.62 -9.88
C LEU A 116 -1.37 -17.50 -10.95
N PRO A 117 -2.36 -17.43 -11.87
CA PRO A 117 -2.43 -16.35 -12.86
C PRO A 117 -2.66 -14.98 -12.24
N ILE A 118 -3.35 -14.91 -11.09
CA ILE A 118 -3.62 -13.64 -10.38
C ILE A 118 -2.32 -13.13 -9.77
N ILE A 119 -1.58 -13.99 -9.07
CA ILE A 119 -0.29 -13.67 -8.45
C ILE A 119 0.72 -13.24 -9.51
N THR A 120 0.76 -13.92 -10.66
CA THR A 120 1.70 -13.62 -11.75
C THR A 120 1.44 -12.26 -12.41
N ARG A 121 0.21 -11.75 -12.32
CA ARG A 121 -0.20 -10.44 -12.88
C ARG A 121 -0.05 -9.30 -11.88
N GLU A 122 0.38 -9.57 -10.66
CA GLU A 122 0.53 -8.54 -9.64
C GLU A 122 1.67 -7.58 -10.01
N GLU A 123 1.39 -6.27 -9.99
CA GLU A 123 2.36 -5.23 -10.26
C GLU A 123 2.60 -4.38 -9.00
N PRO A 124 3.85 -3.96 -8.72
CA PRO A 124 5.06 -4.33 -9.44
C PRO A 124 5.53 -5.76 -9.09
N ARG A 125 5.83 -6.57 -10.11
CA ARG A 125 6.18 -8.00 -9.93
C ARG A 125 7.38 -8.24 -9.02
N TRP A 126 8.37 -7.36 -9.11
CA TRP A 126 9.59 -7.44 -8.32
C TRP A 126 9.35 -7.30 -6.82
N ARG A 127 8.25 -6.66 -6.37
CA ARG A 127 8.02 -6.39 -4.95
C ARG A 127 7.83 -7.65 -4.13
N LEU A 128 7.02 -8.58 -4.62
CA LEU A 128 6.78 -9.85 -3.91
C LEU A 128 8.07 -10.67 -3.79
N LEU A 129 8.90 -10.65 -4.84
CA LEU A 129 10.20 -11.32 -4.85
C LEU A 129 11.14 -10.77 -3.79
N LEU A 130 11.20 -9.44 -3.62
CA LEU A 130 12.03 -8.82 -2.59
C LEU A 130 11.49 -9.04 -1.18
N GLN A 131 10.16 -9.00 -0.99
CA GLN A 131 9.55 -9.33 0.31
C GLN A 131 9.83 -10.79 0.69
N LEU A 132 9.76 -11.71 -0.28
CA LEU A 132 10.12 -13.12 -0.09
C LEU A 132 11.62 -13.29 0.22
N ALA A 133 12.50 -12.65 -0.55
CA ALA A 133 13.95 -12.68 -0.31
C ALA A 133 14.30 -12.19 1.11
N GLY A 134 13.76 -11.05 1.53
CA GLY A 134 13.93 -10.55 2.89
C GLY A 134 13.28 -11.44 3.96
N ALA A 135 12.19 -12.14 3.64
CA ALA A 135 11.54 -13.06 4.57
C ALA A 135 12.34 -14.34 4.79
N LEU A 136 13.05 -14.81 3.75
CA LEU A 136 13.92 -15.98 3.81
C LEU A 136 15.16 -15.77 4.68
N GLY A 137 15.72 -14.54 4.70
CA GLY A 137 16.87 -14.14 5.54
C GLY A 137 18.21 -14.74 5.10
N ASP A 138 18.22 -16.01 4.68
CA ASP A 138 19.39 -16.71 4.16
C ASP A 138 19.80 -16.18 2.76
N PRO A 139 21.04 -15.68 2.58
CA PRO A 139 21.48 -15.11 1.31
C PRO A 139 21.42 -16.06 0.12
N GLU A 140 21.77 -17.34 0.30
CA GLU A 140 21.81 -18.32 -0.78
C GLU A 140 20.40 -18.67 -1.26
N ARG A 141 19.45 -18.81 -0.32
CA ARG A 141 18.03 -19.03 -0.63
C ARG A 141 17.36 -17.79 -1.21
N ALA A 142 17.77 -16.60 -0.79
CA ALA A 142 17.23 -15.33 -1.27
C ALA A 142 17.73 -14.97 -2.68
N LYS A 143 18.96 -15.37 -3.04
CA LYS A 143 19.64 -15.06 -4.30
C LYS A 143 18.78 -15.22 -5.57
N PRO A 144 18.11 -16.37 -5.83
CA PRO A 144 17.32 -16.52 -7.07
C PRO A 144 16.15 -15.52 -7.16
N TYR A 145 15.58 -15.11 -6.03
CA TYR A 145 14.49 -14.13 -5.99
C TYR A 145 15.02 -12.71 -6.16
N LEU A 146 16.20 -12.39 -5.62
CA LEU A 146 16.89 -11.12 -5.84
C LEU A 146 17.27 -10.93 -7.31
N GLU A 147 17.86 -11.95 -7.94
CA GLU A 147 18.23 -11.93 -9.36
C GLU A 147 17.00 -11.76 -10.26
N ARG A 148 15.88 -12.43 -9.93
CA ARG A 148 14.62 -12.27 -10.65
C ARG A 148 14.04 -10.86 -10.46
N ALA A 149 14.01 -10.35 -9.22
CA ALA A 149 13.53 -9.00 -8.94
C ALA A 149 14.33 -7.94 -9.71
N PHE A 150 15.66 -8.10 -9.80
CA PHE A 150 16.52 -7.25 -10.61
C PHE A 150 16.13 -7.27 -12.10
N ARG A 151 15.92 -8.47 -12.69
CA ARG A 151 15.47 -8.60 -14.09
C ARG A 151 14.10 -7.99 -14.34
N GLU A 152 13.23 -7.99 -13.33
CA GLU A 152 11.90 -7.38 -13.36
C GLU A 152 11.92 -5.86 -13.08
N GLY A 153 13.11 -5.25 -12.97
CA GLY A 153 13.26 -3.80 -12.85
C GLY A 153 13.13 -3.28 -11.41
N ALA A 154 13.46 -4.10 -10.41
CA ALA A 154 13.57 -3.62 -9.03
C ALA A 154 14.55 -2.43 -8.95
N PRO A 155 14.15 -1.32 -8.31
CA PRO A 155 15.06 -0.20 -8.10
C PRO A 155 16.18 -0.57 -7.10
N GLU A 156 17.33 0.09 -7.23
CA GLU A 156 18.53 -0.20 -6.43
C GLU A 156 18.26 -0.18 -4.93
N TRP A 157 17.52 0.81 -4.43
CA TRP A 157 17.17 0.90 -3.00
C TRP A 157 16.38 -0.33 -2.52
N ALA A 158 15.54 -0.95 -3.35
CA ALA A 158 14.72 -2.07 -2.94
C ALA A 158 15.53 -3.37 -2.87
N LEU A 159 16.47 -3.54 -3.81
CA LEU A 159 17.45 -4.63 -3.77
C LEU A 159 18.35 -4.50 -2.54
N ALA A 160 18.87 -3.29 -2.28
CA ALA A 160 19.68 -2.99 -1.11
C ALA A 160 18.91 -3.21 0.19
N TRP A 161 17.64 -2.81 0.25
CA TRP A 161 16.75 -3.10 1.39
C TRP A 161 16.65 -4.61 1.64
N SER A 162 16.44 -5.42 0.61
CA SER A 162 16.32 -6.88 0.80
C SER A 162 17.63 -7.51 1.26
N LYS A 163 18.79 -7.02 0.79
CA LYS A 163 20.11 -7.46 1.29
C LYS A 163 20.33 -7.04 2.74
N ALA A 164 19.89 -5.83 3.12
CA ALA A 164 19.96 -5.36 4.50
C ALA A 164 19.10 -6.20 5.47
N MET A 165 18.22 -7.05 4.95
CA MET A 165 17.42 -8.00 5.73
C MET A 165 18.04 -9.38 5.87
N ALA A 166 19.25 -9.59 5.34
CA ALA A 166 19.95 -10.86 5.47
C ALA A 166 20.27 -11.19 6.93
N ASP A 167 20.22 -12.48 7.25
CA ASP A 167 20.63 -13.02 8.54
C ASP A 167 22.15 -12.94 8.69
N ASP A 168 22.88 -13.15 7.59
CA ASP A 168 24.33 -12.97 7.51
C ASP A 168 24.74 -11.51 7.78
N GLU A 169 25.69 -11.32 8.69
CA GLU A 169 26.11 -9.99 9.12
C GLU A 169 26.83 -9.20 8.03
N THR A 170 27.60 -9.88 7.17
CA THR A 170 28.37 -9.23 6.10
C THR A 170 27.41 -8.73 5.03
N ALA A 171 26.55 -9.59 4.51
CA ALA A 171 25.53 -9.24 3.52
C ALA A 171 24.58 -8.16 4.04
N ARG A 172 24.20 -8.23 5.33
CA ARG A 172 23.38 -7.20 5.97
C ARG A 172 24.08 -5.84 6.00
N ARG A 173 25.36 -5.80 6.36
CA ARG A 173 26.14 -4.55 6.38
C ARG A 173 26.31 -3.97 4.99
N GLU A 174 26.65 -4.80 4.00
CA GLU A 174 26.76 -4.38 2.61
C GLU A 174 25.44 -3.80 2.09
N GLY A 175 24.33 -4.51 2.31
CA GLY A 175 22.99 -4.04 1.96
C GLY A 175 22.62 -2.72 2.63
N LEU A 176 22.97 -2.52 3.90
CA LEU A 176 22.74 -1.26 4.59
C LEU A 176 23.56 -0.11 3.99
N VAL A 177 24.82 -0.36 3.63
CA VAL A 177 25.68 0.64 2.97
C VAL A 177 25.13 0.99 1.59
N GLU A 178 24.77 0.00 0.78
CA GLU A 178 24.12 0.22 -0.53
C GLU A 178 22.83 1.05 -0.36
N LEU A 179 22.02 0.71 0.65
CA LEU A 179 20.76 1.41 0.93
C LEU A 179 21.02 2.86 1.36
N LEU A 180 22.09 3.12 2.11
CA LEU A 180 22.48 4.46 2.52
C LEU A 180 22.72 5.40 1.34
N TYR A 181 23.32 4.88 0.25
CA TYR A 181 23.56 5.64 -0.97
C TYR A 181 22.32 5.72 -1.86
N ALA A 182 21.49 4.67 -1.90
CA ALA A 182 20.32 4.62 -2.79
C ALA A 182 19.08 5.35 -2.21
N ASP A 183 18.83 5.25 -0.91
CA ASP A 183 17.76 5.96 -0.19
C ASP A 183 18.16 6.13 1.30
N PHE A 184 18.84 7.24 1.59
CA PHE A 184 19.32 7.58 2.92
C PHE A 184 18.22 7.58 4.01
N ALA A 185 17.02 8.08 3.68
CA ALA A 185 15.90 8.13 4.63
C ALA A 185 15.40 6.72 4.98
N LEU A 186 15.31 5.83 3.97
CA LEU A 186 14.96 4.43 4.19
C LEU A 186 16.07 3.68 4.94
N ALA A 187 17.34 3.94 4.64
CA ALA A 187 18.48 3.36 5.36
C ALA A 187 18.44 3.65 6.86
N LYS A 188 18.21 4.92 7.24
CA LYS A 188 18.02 5.32 8.65
C LYS A 188 16.86 4.58 9.30
N THR A 189 15.75 4.44 8.58
CA THR A 189 14.56 3.75 9.09
C THR A 189 14.81 2.27 9.32
N VAL A 190 15.48 1.60 8.38
CA VAL A 190 15.90 0.20 8.53
C VAL A 190 16.89 0.02 9.68
N ALA A 191 17.91 0.88 9.75
CA ALA A 191 18.90 0.88 10.83
C ALA A 191 18.25 1.02 12.21
N ALA A 192 17.26 1.91 12.34
CA ALA A 192 16.54 2.13 13.59
C ALA A 192 15.58 0.98 13.95
N ARG A 193 14.81 0.45 12.98
CA ARG A 193 13.71 -0.48 13.24
C ARG A 193 14.10 -1.94 13.22
N ASP A 194 14.84 -2.37 12.20
CA ASP A 194 15.17 -3.79 11.99
C ASP A 194 16.53 -4.14 12.62
N ILE A 195 17.54 -3.27 12.44
CA ILE A 195 18.92 -3.53 12.90
C ILE A 195 19.15 -3.04 14.33
N LYS A 196 18.37 -2.04 14.77
CA LYS A 196 18.44 -1.42 16.11
C LYS A 196 19.82 -0.82 16.42
N ILE A 197 20.39 -0.10 15.46
CA ILE A 197 21.63 0.67 15.66
C ILE A 197 21.37 1.76 16.72
N GLU A 198 22.23 1.82 17.74
CA GLU A 198 22.12 2.80 18.81
C GLU A 198 22.17 4.23 18.25
N GLY A 199 21.24 5.08 18.69
CA GLY A 199 21.12 6.47 18.24
C GLY A 199 20.49 6.67 16.84
N ALA A 200 20.18 5.60 16.10
CA ALA A 200 19.48 5.72 14.82
C ALA A 200 18.00 6.11 15.04
N VAL A 201 17.53 7.11 14.31
CA VAL A 201 16.13 7.58 14.35
C VAL A 201 15.47 7.31 13.01
N ALA A 202 14.31 6.65 13.04
CA ALA A 202 13.53 6.38 11.85
C ALA A 202 13.07 7.67 11.18
N ASP A 203 13.14 7.69 9.85
CA ASP A 203 12.81 8.86 9.07
C ASP A 203 11.32 8.87 8.71
N PRO A 204 10.54 9.91 9.10
CA PRO A 204 9.11 9.97 8.81
C PRO A 204 8.79 9.89 7.31
N GLU A 205 9.65 10.43 6.45
CA GLU A 205 9.45 10.45 5.00
C GLU A 205 9.58 9.06 4.36
N ALA A 206 10.29 8.15 5.02
CA ALA A 206 10.46 6.77 4.58
C ALA A 206 9.48 5.79 5.25
N ALA A 207 8.70 6.22 6.25
CA ALA A 207 7.85 5.34 7.04
C ALA A 207 6.83 4.55 6.20
N ALA A 208 6.20 5.22 5.22
CA ALA A 208 5.24 4.57 4.33
C ALA A 208 5.91 3.53 3.40
N ARG A 209 7.07 3.88 2.81
CA ARG A 209 7.85 2.96 1.96
C ARG A 209 8.34 1.75 2.76
N TYR A 210 8.90 2.00 3.95
CA TYR A 210 9.31 0.96 4.88
C TYR A 210 8.16 0.02 5.22
N ALA A 211 7.01 0.55 5.65
CA ALA A 211 5.85 -0.26 6.05
C ALA A 211 5.33 -1.12 4.90
N ALA A 212 5.34 -0.60 3.68
CA ALA A 212 4.91 -1.32 2.48
C ALA A 212 5.74 -2.59 2.22
N PHE A 213 7.02 -2.62 2.58
CA PHE A 213 7.91 -3.78 2.40
C PHE A 213 7.99 -4.65 3.65
N ALA A 214 8.20 -4.03 4.81
CA ALA A 214 8.33 -4.74 6.08
C ALA A 214 7.09 -5.57 6.42
N HIS A 215 5.88 -5.03 6.22
CA HIS A 215 4.66 -5.80 6.50
C HIS A 215 4.56 -7.05 5.62
N GLY A 216 4.81 -6.94 4.32
CA GLY A 216 4.77 -8.09 3.42
C GLY A 216 5.81 -9.15 3.77
N ARG A 217 7.05 -8.71 4.06
CA ARG A 217 8.12 -9.58 4.56
C ARG A 217 7.72 -10.31 5.83
N ASP A 218 7.22 -9.59 6.82
CA ASP A 218 6.90 -10.14 8.14
C ASP A 218 5.72 -11.10 8.08
N SER A 219 4.68 -10.77 7.30
CA SER A 219 3.57 -11.71 7.04
C SER A 219 4.04 -12.97 6.31
N ILE A 220 4.89 -12.85 5.28
CA ILE A 220 5.46 -14.01 4.56
C ILE A 220 6.33 -14.85 5.50
N ARG A 221 7.16 -14.22 6.34
CA ARG A 221 8.04 -14.91 7.29
C ARG A 221 7.22 -15.71 8.31
N ARG A 222 6.21 -15.08 8.92
CA ARG A 222 5.31 -15.72 9.89
C ARG A 222 4.47 -16.83 9.27
N PHE A 223 3.95 -16.59 8.07
CA PHE A 223 3.21 -17.63 7.35
C PHE A 223 4.10 -18.79 6.92
N GLY A 224 5.35 -18.54 6.55
CA GLY A 224 6.30 -19.56 6.13
C GLY A 224 6.89 -19.23 4.77
N ALA A 225 8.01 -18.51 4.79
CA ALA A 225 8.71 -18.07 3.57
C ALA A 225 9.08 -19.23 2.63
N ALA A 226 9.39 -20.42 3.16
CA ALA A 226 9.70 -21.59 2.35
C ALA A 226 8.50 -22.10 1.52
N LEU A 227 7.28 -21.94 2.03
CA LEU A 227 6.06 -22.34 1.34
C LEU A 227 5.69 -21.33 0.27
N VAL A 228 5.81 -20.04 0.57
CA VAL A 228 5.63 -18.97 -0.42
C VAL A 228 6.69 -19.08 -1.54
N ALA A 229 7.93 -19.41 -1.21
CA ALA A 229 8.97 -19.72 -2.20
C ALA A 229 8.55 -20.82 -3.17
N LYS A 230 8.06 -21.97 -2.66
CA LYS A 230 7.54 -23.05 -3.50
C LYS A 230 6.40 -22.60 -4.42
N LEU A 231 5.50 -21.76 -3.91
CA LEU A 231 4.41 -21.18 -4.71
C LEU A 231 4.94 -20.30 -5.85
N ILE A 232 5.91 -19.43 -5.57
CA ILE A 232 6.55 -18.57 -6.59
C ILE A 232 7.36 -19.38 -7.60
N ASP A 233 7.97 -20.49 -7.19
CA ASP A 233 8.66 -21.37 -8.13
C ASP A 233 7.66 -22.09 -9.06
N ARG A 234 6.44 -22.39 -8.57
CA ARG A 234 5.34 -22.91 -9.41
C ARG A 234 4.85 -21.88 -10.44
N THR A 235 4.83 -20.57 -10.14
CA THR A 235 4.46 -19.56 -11.14
C THR A 235 5.42 -19.56 -12.33
N ARG A 236 6.72 -19.80 -12.07
CA ARG A 236 7.75 -19.94 -13.12
C ARG A 236 7.54 -21.18 -13.98
N ALA A 237 7.21 -22.32 -13.37
CA ALA A 237 6.96 -23.57 -14.10
C ALA A 237 5.71 -23.50 -15.00
N ALA A 238 4.69 -22.74 -14.58
CA ALA A 238 3.42 -22.58 -15.30
C ALA A 238 3.50 -21.62 -16.51
N GLY A 239 4.69 -21.15 -16.90
CA GLY A 239 4.86 -20.21 -18.01
C GLY A 239 4.56 -18.75 -17.65
N GLY A 240 4.53 -18.42 -16.35
CA GLY A 240 4.63 -17.05 -15.91
C GLY A 240 6.01 -16.48 -16.27
N PRO A 241 6.11 -15.27 -16.85
CA PRO A 241 7.38 -14.61 -17.14
C PRO A 241 8.29 -14.48 -15.91
#